data_AF-A0A2D6R789-F1
#
_entry.id   AF-A0A2D6R789-F1
#
_cell.length_a   1.000
_cell.length_b   1.000
_cell.length_c   1.000
_cell.angle_alpha   90.00
_cell.angle_beta   90.00
_cell.angle_gamma   90.00
#
_symmetry.space_group_name_H-M   'P 1'
#
loop_
_entity.id
_entity.type
_entity.pdbx_description
1 polymer ?
#
loop_
_entity_poly.entity_id
_entity_poly.type
_entity_poly.pdbx_seq_one_letter_code
_entity_poly.pdbx_strand_id
1 'polypeptide(L)'
;MNEEEALKEIIFQIKEKNITNQTSLNSLKRKISSKYRLKRIPTNIRILLSLPEDKMDQYRHILLTKPTRTISGVSPVAIMTKPSKCPHGKCTFCVGGMNSPWGDVPQSYTGHEPTTMRGIRNDYDAYLQVFNRLQQYVLLGQSMDKIEIIVMGGTFPAEPDDYQEEFILGTFNAMNDFSDLFFVENNDESTNDKKKSVFDFVKFKDFFFLPGEMHDPVRENAIKTKLKELKKKHTDAATTLEDAQLKNETSHVRCVALCIETKPDWALLNHGNVMLRQGCTRVELGIQSVYDDVLKHVHRGHDAATSKKSIQVLRDLGFKINFHYMPGLPLTDRERDIAGMRQLFTDDDYKPDMIKFYPCMVGPGTPLYYQWKKGEFTPIDTEEAASRIAEIMNIIPEYCRVQRVQRDVPTKYWEAGVDKTNLRQYMNQTKEFVSRDIRAREPKGKKIEWDAVEIKVTEYTASGGTEFFIAAEDVKNDVIIGFARLRFPKEYLRSEIVEGSALLRELHVYGTATALGEQGNVQHKGWGQKLVKKAEEIARSHDKTKMVVISGVGVRRYYIDKLGYQKEGYYVVKSL
;
A
#
# COMPACT_ATOMS: atom_id res chain seq x y z
N MET A 1 20.89 32.06 -15.90
CA MET A 1 22.34 32.04 -15.66
C MET A 1 22.69 31.60 -14.24
N ASN A 2 22.22 32.28 -13.18
CA ASN A 2 22.67 31.98 -11.80
C ASN A 2 22.43 30.55 -11.29
N GLU A 3 21.38 29.86 -11.72
CA GLU A 3 21.07 28.51 -11.23
C GLU A 3 21.95 27.41 -11.86
N GLU A 4 22.22 27.48 -13.17
CA GLU A 4 23.10 26.50 -13.83
C GLU A 4 24.53 26.59 -13.33
N GLU A 5 25.03 27.82 -13.12
CA GLU A 5 26.35 28.04 -12.52
C GLU A 5 26.40 27.53 -11.08
N ALA A 6 25.34 27.75 -10.29
CA ALA A 6 25.23 27.20 -8.95
C ALA A 6 25.21 25.67 -8.94
N LEU A 7 24.54 25.03 -9.91
CA LEU A 7 24.50 23.57 -10.03
C LEU A 7 25.86 22.99 -10.41
N LYS A 8 26.57 23.62 -11.36
CA LYS A 8 27.95 23.25 -11.72
C LYS A 8 28.89 23.36 -10.51
N GLU A 9 28.80 24.44 -9.75
CA GLU A 9 29.60 24.64 -8.53
C GLU A 9 29.24 23.61 -7.44
N ILE A 10 27.95 23.28 -7.27
CA ILE A 10 27.53 22.24 -6.32
C ILE A 10 28.15 20.89 -6.70
N ILE A 11 28.06 20.50 -7.97
CA ILE A 11 28.62 19.24 -8.48
C ILE A 11 30.13 19.18 -8.26
N PHE A 12 30.85 20.26 -8.63
CA PHE A 12 32.28 20.38 -8.44
C PHE A 12 32.67 20.23 -6.95
N GLN A 13 31.98 20.94 -6.06
CA GLN A 13 32.26 20.91 -4.62
C GLN A 13 31.90 19.58 -3.94
N ILE A 14 30.92 18.83 -4.45
CA ILE A 14 30.62 17.48 -3.94
C ILE A 14 31.84 16.57 -4.12
N LYS A 15 32.48 16.65 -5.31
CA LYS A 15 33.69 15.89 -5.64
C LYS A 15 34.88 16.35 -4.83
N GLU A 16 35.21 17.64 -4.88
CA GLU A 16 36.38 18.22 -4.20
C GLU A 16 36.38 17.96 -2.69
N LYS A 17 35.20 17.99 -2.06
CA LYS A 17 35.08 17.82 -0.61
C LYS A 17 34.74 16.41 -0.16
N ASN A 18 34.73 15.43 -1.08
CA ASN A 18 34.33 14.05 -0.81
C ASN A 18 33.05 13.97 0.05
N ILE A 19 31.99 14.68 -0.36
CA ILE A 19 30.75 14.72 0.42
C ILE A 19 30.05 13.37 0.33
N THR A 20 30.00 12.64 1.45
CA THR A 20 29.39 11.30 1.53
C THR A 20 28.05 11.27 2.29
N ASN A 21 27.64 12.38 2.91
CA ASN A 21 26.44 12.42 3.76
C ASN A 21 25.50 13.61 3.46
N GLN A 22 24.22 13.41 3.78
CA GLN A 22 23.15 14.37 3.45
C GLN A 22 23.25 15.69 4.22
N THR A 23 23.81 15.68 5.43
CA THR A 23 23.98 16.89 6.26
C THR A 23 24.99 17.85 5.61
N SER A 24 26.15 17.33 5.22
CA SER A 24 27.19 18.07 4.50
C SER A 24 26.68 18.54 3.13
N LEU A 25 25.94 17.69 2.41
CA LEU A 25 25.31 18.07 1.13
C LEU A 25 24.31 19.22 1.31
N ASN A 26 23.44 19.16 2.31
CA ASN A 26 22.45 20.22 2.57
C ASN A 26 23.13 21.55 2.96
N SER A 27 24.21 21.49 3.74
CA SER A 27 25.01 22.67 4.10
C SER A 27 25.64 23.30 2.85
N LEU A 28 26.26 22.49 1.98
CA LEU A 28 26.84 22.94 0.72
C LEU A 28 25.80 23.63 -0.17
N LYS A 29 24.63 22.98 -0.34
CA LYS A 29 23.53 23.50 -1.15
C LYS A 29 23.04 24.85 -0.63
N ARG A 30 22.89 25.03 0.69
CA ARG A 30 22.52 26.32 1.29
C ARG A 30 23.55 27.39 1.00
N LYS A 31 24.84 27.09 1.20
CA LYS A 31 25.95 28.03 0.98
C LYS A 31 26.00 28.51 -0.47
N ILE A 32 25.93 27.59 -1.43
CA ILE A 32 26.00 27.94 -2.85
C ILE A 32 24.71 28.65 -3.29
N SER A 33 23.54 28.21 -2.83
CA SER A 33 22.28 28.89 -3.15
C SER A 33 22.27 30.34 -2.68
N SER A 34 22.86 30.62 -1.51
CA SER A 34 23.05 31.98 -1.00
C SER A 34 24.04 32.79 -1.86
N LYS A 35 25.19 32.21 -2.23
CA LYS A 35 26.20 32.84 -3.11
C LYS A 35 25.59 33.32 -4.44
N TYR A 36 24.76 32.48 -5.07
CA TYR A 36 24.13 32.77 -6.37
C TYR A 36 22.75 33.45 -6.25
N ARG A 37 22.30 33.77 -5.03
CA ARG A 37 20.99 34.39 -4.73
C ARG A 37 19.81 33.64 -5.34
N LEU A 38 19.83 32.31 -5.26
CA LEU A 38 18.76 31.48 -5.80
C LEU A 38 17.47 31.65 -4.98
N LYS A 39 16.33 31.74 -5.67
CA LYS A 39 15.00 31.81 -5.04
C LYS A 39 14.67 30.56 -4.23
N ARG A 40 15.21 29.41 -4.63
CA ARG A 40 15.01 28.10 -3.98
C ARG A 40 16.32 27.33 -3.97
N ILE A 41 16.51 26.55 -2.92
CA ILE A 41 17.64 25.61 -2.85
C ILE A 41 17.37 24.46 -3.82
N PRO A 42 18.29 24.14 -4.76
CA PRO A 42 18.11 23.03 -5.68
C PRO A 42 17.81 21.72 -4.94
N THR A 43 16.91 20.89 -5.44
CA THR A 43 16.67 19.56 -4.87
C THR A 43 17.84 18.63 -5.23
N ASN A 44 18.05 17.54 -4.48
CA ASN A 44 19.10 16.59 -4.88
C ASN A 44 18.83 16.00 -6.27
N ILE A 45 17.55 15.86 -6.61
CA ILE A 45 17.07 15.40 -7.92
C ILE A 45 17.47 16.40 -9.00
N ARG A 46 17.32 17.70 -8.74
CA ARG A 46 17.75 18.73 -9.69
C ARG A 46 19.26 18.65 -9.94
N ILE A 47 20.05 18.42 -8.89
CA ILE A 47 21.51 18.23 -9.00
C ILE A 47 21.81 16.96 -9.80
N LEU A 48 21.13 15.85 -9.51
CA LEU A 48 21.30 14.57 -10.21
C LEU A 48 20.98 14.69 -11.71
N LEU A 49 19.88 15.38 -12.05
CA LEU A 49 19.45 15.58 -13.44
C LEU A 49 20.38 16.52 -14.24
N SER A 50 21.20 17.31 -13.54
CA SER A 50 22.20 18.22 -14.13
C SER A 50 23.59 17.59 -14.27
N LEU A 51 23.81 16.36 -13.79
CA LEU A 51 25.06 15.64 -14.01
C LEU A 51 25.16 15.12 -15.46
N PRO A 52 26.39 15.07 -16.02
CA PRO A 52 26.67 14.28 -17.22
C PRO A 52 26.27 12.81 -17.02
N GLU A 53 25.84 12.17 -18.11
CA GLU A 53 25.25 10.81 -18.09
C GLU A 53 26.21 9.77 -17.53
N ASP A 54 27.49 9.84 -17.92
CA ASP A 54 28.57 8.96 -17.46
C ASP A 54 28.92 9.13 -15.97
N LYS A 55 28.37 10.15 -15.31
CA LYS A 55 28.62 10.46 -13.89
C LYS A 55 27.42 10.19 -12.99
N MET A 56 26.23 9.93 -13.53
CA MET A 56 25.03 9.77 -12.70
C MET A 56 25.16 8.63 -11.69
N ASP A 57 25.73 7.48 -12.09
CA ASP A 57 25.95 6.32 -11.22
C ASP A 57 26.91 6.61 -10.07
N GLN A 58 27.93 7.42 -10.31
CA GLN A 58 28.91 7.80 -9.29
C GLN A 58 28.26 8.57 -8.13
N TYR A 59 27.31 9.47 -8.40
CA TYR A 59 26.72 10.34 -7.37
C TYR A 59 25.36 9.88 -6.85
N ARG A 60 24.80 8.78 -7.39
CA ARG A 60 23.51 8.21 -6.99
C ARG A 60 23.38 8.02 -5.48
N HIS A 61 24.41 7.48 -4.84
CA HIS A 61 24.40 7.17 -3.41
C HIS A 61 24.37 8.41 -2.48
N ILE A 62 24.78 9.58 -2.97
CA ILE A 62 24.80 10.85 -2.23
C ILE A 62 23.57 11.70 -2.53
N LEU A 63 23.13 11.70 -3.79
CA LEU A 63 22.04 12.56 -4.26
C LEU A 63 20.66 11.91 -4.10
N LEU A 64 20.53 10.60 -4.13
CA LEU A 64 19.25 9.97 -3.82
C LEU A 64 19.07 9.88 -2.31
N THR A 65 17.99 10.48 -1.81
CA THR A 65 17.60 10.33 -0.40
C THR A 65 17.38 8.85 -0.09
N LYS A 66 17.89 8.38 1.06
CA LYS A 66 17.59 7.04 1.57
C LYS A 66 16.10 6.75 1.39
N PRO A 67 15.71 5.54 0.94
CA PRO A 67 14.31 5.19 0.78
C PRO A 67 13.60 5.39 2.12
N THR A 68 12.87 6.49 2.18
CA THR A 68 12.11 6.89 3.36
C THR A 68 10.74 6.31 3.14
N ARG A 69 10.44 5.22 3.86
CA ARG A 69 9.10 4.63 4.16
C ARG A 69 8.81 3.21 3.65
N THR A 70 9.66 2.55 2.85
CA THR A 70 9.38 1.18 2.38
C THR A 70 10.33 0.16 3.00
N ILE A 71 9.98 -0.27 4.23
CA ILE A 71 10.74 -1.25 5.02
C ILE A 71 10.73 -2.65 4.37
N SER A 72 9.69 -2.98 3.59
CA SER A 72 9.52 -4.30 2.97
C SER A 72 10.15 -4.46 1.59
N GLY A 73 10.74 -3.39 1.02
CA GLY A 73 11.16 -3.38 -0.39
C GLY A 73 10.00 -3.47 -1.39
N VAL A 74 8.76 -3.21 -0.95
CA VAL A 74 7.56 -3.08 -1.79
C VAL A 74 7.05 -1.65 -1.72
N SER A 75 6.82 -1.03 -2.88
CA SER A 75 6.44 0.38 -3.00
C SER A 75 4.94 0.56 -3.27
N PRO A 76 4.20 1.26 -2.39
CA PRO A 76 2.75 1.41 -2.51
C PRO A 76 2.35 2.48 -3.53
N VAL A 77 1.73 2.09 -4.63
CA VAL A 77 1.15 2.98 -5.64
C VAL A 77 -0.35 3.09 -5.39
N ALA A 78 -0.72 4.08 -4.58
CA ALA A 78 -2.12 4.38 -4.32
C ALA A 78 -2.70 5.23 -5.47
N ILE A 79 -3.85 4.82 -5.99
CA ILE A 79 -4.56 5.44 -7.11
C ILE A 79 -6.03 5.68 -6.72
N MET A 80 -6.62 6.75 -7.25
CA MET A 80 -8.02 7.10 -7.03
C MET A 80 -8.88 6.70 -8.22
N THR A 81 -10.04 6.15 -7.94
CA THR A 81 -11.11 6.02 -8.93
C THR A 81 -11.74 7.38 -9.23
N LYS A 82 -12.53 7.45 -10.31
CA LYS A 82 -13.34 8.64 -10.60
C LYS A 82 -14.32 8.92 -9.45
N PRO A 83 -14.68 10.19 -9.20
CA PRO A 83 -15.78 10.53 -8.31
C PRO A 83 -17.08 9.86 -8.77
N SER A 84 -17.76 9.19 -7.84
CA SER A 84 -19.05 8.55 -8.11
C SER A 84 -19.94 8.58 -6.87
N LYS A 85 -21.25 8.41 -7.09
CA LYS A 85 -22.23 8.37 -5.99
C LYS A 85 -22.24 6.96 -5.37
N CYS A 86 -22.30 6.89 -4.05
CA CYS A 86 -22.60 5.64 -3.36
C CYS A 86 -24.06 5.23 -3.67
N PRO A 87 -24.34 3.95 -4.00
CA PRO A 87 -25.71 3.50 -4.29
C PRO A 87 -26.72 3.70 -3.14
N HIS A 88 -26.31 3.56 -1.87
CA HIS A 88 -27.16 3.80 -0.70
C HIS A 88 -27.23 5.27 -0.26
N GLY A 89 -26.61 6.19 -1.00
CA GLY A 89 -26.49 7.59 -0.60
C GLY A 89 -25.27 7.91 0.29
N LYS A 90 -25.26 9.11 0.85
CA LYS A 90 -24.09 9.69 1.54
C LYS A 90 -24.13 9.37 3.04
N CYS A 91 -23.06 8.75 3.56
CA CYS A 91 -22.93 8.53 5.00
C CYS A 91 -22.78 9.86 5.76
N THR A 92 -23.26 9.91 7.01
CA THR A 92 -23.33 11.11 7.86
C THR A 92 -21.98 11.83 8.04
N PHE A 93 -20.87 11.09 8.10
CA PHE A 93 -19.50 11.61 8.30
C PHE A 93 -18.70 11.76 6.99
N CYS A 94 -19.24 11.36 5.84
CA CYS A 94 -18.49 11.31 4.58
C CYS A 94 -18.30 12.73 4.01
N VAL A 95 -17.05 13.21 3.90
CA VAL A 95 -16.77 14.60 3.46
C VAL A 95 -16.80 14.80 1.94
N GLY A 96 -16.42 13.77 1.17
CA GLY A 96 -16.29 13.84 -0.28
C GLY A 96 -17.56 13.49 -1.06
N GLY A 97 -17.35 13.08 -2.31
CA GLY A 97 -18.40 12.69 -3.25
C GLY A 97 -18.75 13.79 -4.26
N MET A 98 -19.62 13.44 -5.21
CA MET A 98 -20.19 14.38 -6.17
C MET A 98 -20.85 15.57 -5.48
N ASN A 99 -20.65 16.79 -5.99
CA ASN A 99 -21.20 18.04 -5.46
C ASN A 99 -20.87 18.26 -3.96
N SER A 100 -19.72 17.78 -3.49
CA SER A 100 -19.27 18.11 -2.13
C SER A 100 -18.79 19.57 -2.04
N PRO A 101 -18.62 20.15 -0.84
CA PRO A 101 -17.99 21.45 -0.67
C PRO A 101 -16.58 21.55 -1.28
N TRP A 102 -15.97 20.41 -1.61
CA TRP A 102 -14.65 20.29 -2.21
C TRP A 102 -14.69 20.05 -3.73
N GLY A 103 -15.87 20.15 -4.35
CA GLY A 103 -16.12 19.76 -5.74
C GLY A 103 -16.31 18.25 -5.90
N ASP A 104 -16.16 17.77 -7.13
CA ASP A 104 -16.28 16.36 -7.47
C ASP A 104 -14.98 15.61 -7.12
N VAL A 105 -15.02 14.95 -5.98
CA VAL A 105 -13.90 14.17 -5.43
C VAL A 105 -14.39 12.77 -5.02
N PRO A 106 -13.50 11.75 -5.00
CA PRO A 106 -13.86 10.41 -4.55
C PRO A 106 -14.47 10.40 -3.15
N GLN A 107 -15.29 9.39 -2.87
CA GLN A 107 -16.02 9.30 -1.61
C GLN A 107 -15.07 9.30 -0.42
N SER A 108 -15.47 10.02 0.62
CA SER A 108 -14.69 10.28 1.82
C SER A 108 -13.50 11.23 1.63
N TYR A 109 -13.04 11.57 0.43
CA TYR A 109 -11.85 12.41 0.19
C TYR A 109 -12.16 13.91 0.06
N THR A 110 -11.19 14.79 0.34
CA THR A 110 -11.36 16.26 0.23
C THR A 110 -10.71 16.86 -1.01
N GLY A 111 -10.01 16.07 -1.83
CA GLY A 111 -9.28 16.59 -2.99
C GLY A 111 -7.88 17.09 -2.68
N HIS A 112 -7.57 17.31 -1.40
CA HIS A 112 -6.29 17.89 -0.96
C HIS A 112 -5.29 16.86 -0.45
N GLU A 113 -5.66 15.58 -0.37
CA GLU A 113 -4.73 14.52 -0.05
C GLU A 113 -3.76 14.28 -1.23
N PRO A 114 -2.48 13.93 -0.98
CA PRO A 114 -1.49 13.76 -2.05
C PRO A 114 -1.89 12.79 -3.16
N THR A 115 -2.67 11.76 -2.81
CA THR A 115 -3.17 10.80 -3.80
C THR A 115 -4.38 11.35 -4.56
N THR A 116 -5.29 12.06 -3.90
CA THR A 116 -6.45 12.68 -4.56
C THR A 116 -6.02 13.77 -5.53
N MET A 117 -5.08 14.64 -5.13
CA MET A 117 -4.49 15.65 -6.02
C MET A 117 -3.84 15.03 -7.26
N ARG A 118 -3.22 13.86 -7.11
CA ARG A 118 -2.66 13.10 -8.24
C ARG A 118 -3.77 12.52 -9.13
N GLY A 119 -4.84 12.00 -8.54
CA GLY A 119 -6.04 11.57 -9.25
C GLY A 119 -6.59 12.68 -10.12
N ILE A 120 -6.89 13.84 -9.52
CA ILE A 120 -7.37 15.04 -10.22
C ILE A 120 -6.43 15.43 -11.37
N ARG A 121 -5.12 15.53 -11.12
CA ARG A 121 -4.16 15.91 -12.16
C ARG A 121 -4.12 14.91 -13.32
N ASN A 122 -4.40 13.64 -13.08
CA ASN A 122 -4.37 12.59 -14.09
C ASN A 122 -5.77 12.18 -14.54
N ASP A 123 -6.76 13.05 -14.36
CA ASP A 123 -8.14 12.85 -14.83
C ASP A 123 -8.76 11.53 -14.31
N TYR A 124 -8.32 11.08 -13.13
CA TYR A 124 -8.63 9.80 -12.50
C TYR A 124 -8.35 8.56 -13.38
N ASP A 125 -7.50 8.68 -14.39
CA ASP A 125 -7.07 7.58 -15.25
C ASP A 125 -5.99 6.75 -14.55
N ALA A 126 -6.21 5.45 -14.41
CA ALA A 126 -5.30 4.55 -13.71
C ALA A 126 -3.92 4.46 -14.36
N TYR A 127 -3.85 4.41 -15.70
CA TYR A 127 -2.59 4.31 -16.45
C TYR A 127 -1.73 5.55 -16.21
N LEU A 128 -2.33 6.74 -16.32
CA LEU A 128 -1.66 8.01 -16.07
C LEU A 128 -1.22 8.15 -14.60
N GLN A 129 -2.07 7.78 -13.66
CA GLN A 129 -1.75 7.82 -12.22
C GLN A 129 -0.56 6.93 -11.86
N VAL A 130 -0.52 5.70 -12.38
CA VAL A 130 0.59 4.76 -12.14
C VAL A 130 1.87 5.29 -12.77
N PHE A 131 1.87 5.71 -14.03
CA PHE A 131 3.04 6.29 -14.69
C PHE A 131 3.61 7.48 -13.93
N ASN A 132 2.73 8.40 -13.51
CA ASN A 132 3.12 9.57 -12.73
C ASN A 132 3.74 9.18 -11.38
N ARG A 133 3.26 8.10 -10.75
CA ARG A 133 3.80 7.62 -9.48
C ARG A 133 5.15 6.93 -9.65
N LEU A 134 5.33 6.12 -10.70
CA LEU A 134 6.61 5.49 -11.03
C LEU A 134 7.67 6.53 -11.38
N GLN A 135 7.32 7.55 -12.17
CA GLN A 135 8.18 8.71 -12.41
C GLN A 135 8.66 9.33 -11.09
N GLN A 136 7.73 9.54 -10.14
CA GLN A 136 8.08 10.08 -8.83
C GLN A 136 9.05 9.18 -8.05
N TYR A 137 8.94 7.85 -8.16
CA TYR A 137 9.86 6.92 -7.52
C TYR A 137 11.27 7.01 -8.08
N VAL A 138 11.41 7.04 -9.41
CA VAL A 138 12.73 7.25 -10.05
C VAL A 138 13.36 8.54 -9.55
N LEU A 139 12.60 9.64 -9.57
CA LEU A 139 13.08 10.94 -9.15
C LEU A 139 13.49 10.95 -7.68
N LEU A 140 12.73 10.29 -6.78
CA LEU A 140 13.04 10.22 -5.35
C LEU A 140 14.08 9.15 -4.98
N GLY A 141 14.54 8.33 -5.92
CA GLY A 141 15.42 7.19 -5.66
C GLY A 141 14.76 6.08 -4.86
N GLN A 142 13.44 5.93 -4.98
CA GLN A 142 12.68 4.86 -4.34
C GLN A 142 12.67 3.62 -5.26
N SER A 143 12.73 2.42 -4.68
CA SER A 143 12.58 1.18 -5.46
C SER A 143 11.19 1.15 -6.12
N MET A 144 11.15 0.64 -7.34
CA MET A 144 9.93 0.49 -8.14
C MET A 144 9.77 -0.93 -8.70
N ASP A 145 10.66 -1.85 -8.32
CA ASP A 145 10.70 -3.21 -8.87
C ASP A 145 9.50 -4.03 -8.40
N LYS A 146 9.04 -3.76 -7.18
CA LYS A 146 7.89 -4.42 -6.54
C LYS A 146 6.88 -3.38 -6.12
N ILE A 147 5.73 -3.38 -6.78
CA ILE A 147 4.65 -2.44 -6.59
C ILE A 147 3.48 -3.10 -5.88
N GLU A 148 2.93 -2.40 -4.89
CA GLU A 148 1.61 -2.69 -4.34
C GLU A 148 0.63 -1.64 -4.87
N ILE A 149 -0.32 -2.04 -5.72
CA ILE A 149 -1.39 -1.15 -6.17
C ILE A 149 -2.45 -1.05 -5.07
N ILE A 150 -2.87 0.17 -4.73
CA ILE A 150 -3.96 0.41 -3.76
C ILE A 150 -5.04 1.25 -4.46
N VAL A 151 -6.15 0.62 -4.80
CA VAL A 151 -7.33 1.26 -5.38
C VAL A 151 -8.16 1.88 -4.25
N MET A 152 -8.21 3.21 -4.23
CA MET A 152 -8.88 3.99 -3.20
C MET A 152 -10.12 4.69 -3.75
N GLY A 153 -11.10 4.91 -2.87
CA GLY A 153 -12.39 5.53 -3.20
C GLY A 153 -13.56 4.84 -2.48
N GLY A 154 -13.41 3.56 -2.15
CA GLY A 154 -14.34 2.81 -1.31
C GLY A 154 -15.64 2.34 -1.99
N THR A 155 -15.84 2.69 -3.26
CA THR A 155 -17.00 2.29 -4.09
C THR A 155 -16.61 1.59 -5.38
N PHE A 156 -15.33 1.26 -5.57
CA PHE A 156 -14.84 0.67 -6.82
C PHE A 156 -15.60 -0.59 -7.26
N PRO A 157 -15.87 -1.57 -6.38
CA PRO A 157 -16.62 -2.77 -6.79
C PRO A 157 -18.11 -2.53 -7.08
N ALA A 158 -18.64 -1.32 -6.83
CA ALA A 158 -19.99 -0.92 -7.17
C ALA A 158 -20.07 -0.19 -8.53
N GLU A 159 -18.93 0.09 -9.17
CA GLU A 159 -18.90 0.66 -10.52
C GLU A 159 -19.25 -0.40 -11.58
N PRO A 160 -19.69 0.02 -12.77
CA PRO A 160 -19.86 -0.88 -13.91
C PRO A 160 -18.62 -1.74 -14.20
N ASP A 161 -18.85 -2.99 -14.61
CA ASP A 161 -17.78 -3.99 -14.82
C ASP A 161 -16.75 -3.55 -15.88
N ASP A 162 -17.20 -2.86 -16.93
CA ASP A 162 -16.35 -2.31 -17.99
C ASP A 162 -15.38 -1.24 -17.45
N TYR A 163 -15.87 -0.34 -16.59
CA TYR A 163 -15.02 0.64 -15.92
C TYR A 163 -14.01 -0.02 -14.99
N GLN A 164 -14.45 -1.01 -14.20
CA GLN A 164 -13.55 -1.73 -13.30
C GLN A 164 -12.44 -2.43 -14.09
N GLU A 165 -12.79 -3.09 -15.20
CA GLU A 165 -11.86 -3.79 -16.06
C GLU A 165 -10.86 -2.85 -16.74
N GLU A 166 -11.33 -1.76 -17.35
CA GLU A 166 -10.46 -0.74 -17.97
C GLU A 166 -9.50 -0.15 -16.93
N PHE A 167 -10.00 0.15 -15.73
CA PHE A 167 -9.22 0.77 -14.67
C PHE A 167 -8.08 -0.14 -14.22
N ILE A 168 -8.35 -1.43 -13.95
CA ILE A 168 -7.31 -2.39 -13.54
C ILE A 168 -6.35 -2.70 -14.70
N LEU A 169 -6.87 -2.88 -15.93
CA LEU A 169 -6.04 -3.07 -17.12
C LEU A 169 -5.04 -1.92 -17.29
N GLY A 170 -5.48 -0.68 -17.09
CA GLY A 170 -4.63 0.50 -17.14
C GLY A 170 -3.46 0.46 -16.14
N THR A 171 -3.64 -0.15 -14.96
CA THR A 171 -2.56 -0.30 -13.98
C THR A 171 -1.45 -1.23 -14.47
N PHE A 172 -1.82 -2.42 -14.99
CA PHE A 172 -0.86 -3.40 -15.47
C PHE A 172 -0.14 -2.90 -16.73
N ASN A 173 -0.88 -2.32 -17.67
CA ASN A 173 -0.30 -1.74 -18.89
C ASN A 173 0.70 -0.64 -18.55
N ALA A 174 0.42 0.23 -17.58
CA ALA A 174 1.36 1.27 -17.16
C ALA A 174 2.66 0.68 -16.59
N MET A 175 2.59 -0.35 -15.75
CA MET A 175 3.78 -1.02 -15.20
C MET A 175 4.59 -1.75 -16.28
N ASN A 176 3.90 -2.42 -17.20
CA ASN A 176 4.50 -3.14 -18.32
C ASN A 176 5.21 -2.18 -19.28
N ASP A 177 4.53 -1.13 -19.73
CA ASP A 177 5.09 -0.14 -20.65
C ASP A 177 6.23 0.64 -20.01
N PHE A 178 6.13 0.98 -18.72
CA PHE A 178 7.24 1.60 -17.99
C PHE A 178 8.48 0.69 -17.95
N SER A 179 8.26 -0.62 -17.81
CA SER A 179 9.34 -1.60 -17.89
C SER A 179 9.99 -1.60 -19.28
N ASP A 180 9.20 -1.75 -20.33
CA ASP A 180 9.71 -1.82 -21.71
C ASP A 180 10.37 -0.51 -22.18
N LEU A 181 9.89 0.63 -21.71
CA LEU A 181 10.43 1.92 -22.09
C LEU A 181 11.78 2.19 -21.44
N PHE A 182 11.95 1.89 -20.15
CA PHE A 182 13.08 2.39 -19.38
C PHE A 182 14.05 1.32 -18.91
N PHE A 183 13.82 0.04 -19.20
CA PHE A 183 14.76 -1.03 -18.90
C PHE A 183 15.27 -1.63 -20.20
N VAL A 184 16.58 -1.58 -20.41
CA VAL A 184 17.27 -2.07 -21.61
C VAL A 184 18.22 -3.20 -21.24
N GLU A 185 18.51 -4.10 -22.17
CA GLU A 185 19.52 -5.15 -21.95
C GLU A 185 20.92 -4.53 -21.90
N ASN A 186 21.75 -4.97 -20.95
CA ASN A 186 23.13 -4.50 -20.85
C ASN A 186 23.98 -5.26 -21.87
N ASN A 187 24.45 -4.56 -22.91
CA ASN A 187 25.31 -5.10 -23.95
C ASN A 187 26.81 -4.97 -23.63
N ASP A 188 27.16 -4.60 -22.39
CA ASP A 188 28.56 -4.44 -21.99
C ASP A 188 29.26 -5.81 -21.80
N GLU A 189 30.03 -6.21 -22.81
CA GLU A 189 30.81 -7.44 -22.86
C GLU A 189 31.91 -7.54 -21.80
N SER A 190 32.23 -6.43 -21.10
CA SER A 190 33.30 -6.37 -20.10
C SER A 190 32.89 -6.86 -18.71
N THR A 191 31.60 -7.13 -18.48
CA THR A 191 31.08 -7.65 -17.21
C THR A 191 30.62 -9.10 -17.38
N ASN A 192 31.00 -9.99 -16.44
CA ASN A 192 30.54 -11.40 -16.44
C ASN A 192 29.02 -11.56 -16.20
N ASP A 193 28.26 -10.45 -16.12
CA ASP A 193 26.83 -10.38 -15.82
C ASP A 193 26.00 -10.08 -17.09
N LYS A 194 26.19 -10.89 -18.14
CA LYS A 194 25.58 -10.78 -19.50
C LYS A 194 24.03 -10.79 -19.57
N LYS A 195 23.30 -10.64 -18.46
CA LYS A 195 21.82 -10.71 -18.40
C LYS A 195 21.17 -9.72 -17.44
N LYS A 196 21.87 -8.69 -16.96
CA LYS A 196 21.27 -7.71 -16.05
C LYS A 196 20.74 -6.52 -16.84
N SER A 197 19.43 -6.43 -17.03
CA SER A 197 18.82 -5.23 -17.59
C SER A 197 19.11 -4.01 -16.70
N VAL A 198 19.41 -2.88 -17.34
CA VAL A 198 19.78 -1.61 -16.72
C VAL A 198 18.71 -0.56 -17.01
N PHE A 199 18.49 0.34 -16.05
CA PHE A 199 17.56 1.44 -16.20
C PHE A 199 18.17 2.56 -17.06
N ASP A 200 17.51 2.92 -18.14
CA ASP A 200 17.92 3.96 -19.08
C ASP A 200 17.44 5.35 -18.60
N PHE A 201 18.35 6.07 -17.93
CA PHE A 201 18.08 7.43 -17.45
C PHE A 201 17.98 8.46 -18.56
N VAL A 202 18.66 8.24 -19.68
CA VAL A 202 18.66 9.19 -20.81
C VAL A 202 17.27 9.21 -21.41
N LYS A 203 16.78 8.03 -21.79
CA LYS A 203 15.43 7.86 -22.32
C LYS A 203 14.36 8.28 -21.31
N PHE A 204 14.57 8.03 -20.02
CA PHE A 204 13.67 8.54 -18.98
C PHE A 204 13.63 10.08 -18.93
N LYS A 205 14.80 10.75 -18.96
CA LYS A 205 14.88 12.21 -18.94
C LYS A 205 14.19 12.80 -20.17
N ASP A 206 14.45 12.26 -21.34
CA ASP A 206 13.87 12.72 -22.60
C ASP A 206 12.36 12.51 -22.65
N PHE A 207 11.89 11.34 -22.20
CA PHE A 207 10.46 11.03 -22.16
C PHE A 207 9.69 12.05 -21.32
N PHE A 208 10.22 12.38 -20.14
CA PHE A 208 9.60 13.28 -19.17
C PHE A 208 10.05 14.74 -19.29
N PHE A 209 10.77 15.12 -20.36
CA PHE A 209 11.26 16.48 -20.59
C PHE A 209 12.02 17.03 -19.36
N LEU A 210 13.04 16.29 -18.91
CA LEU A 210 13.87 16.65 -17.76
C LEU A 210 15.25 17.12 -18.22
N PRO A 211 15.82 18.17 -17.59
CA PRO A 211 15.31 18.88 -16.42
C PRO A 211 14.21 19.90 -16.78
N GLY A 212 13.00 19.72 -16.23
CA GLY A 212 11.85 20.61 -16.47
C GLY A 212 11.26 21.17 -15.17
N GLU A 213 10.47 22.24 -15.26
CA GLU A 213 9.78 22.78 -14.09
C GLU A 213 8.60 21.88 -13.68
N MET A 214 8.36 21.81 -12.37
CA MET A 214 7.17 21.15 -11.81
C MET A 214 5.98 22.07 -12.03
N HIS A 215 4.83 21.52 -12.46
CA HIS A 215 3.60 22.27 -12.75
C HIS A 215 3.67 23.20 -13.97
N ASP A 216 4.64 23.00 -14.86
CA ASP A 216 4.62 23.61 -16.19
C ASP A 216 3.47 22.97 -17.03
N PRO A 217 2.41 23.73 -17.37
CA PRO A 217 1.26 23.17 -18.09
C PRO A 217 1.60 22.64 -19.47
N VAL A 218 2.57 23.23 -20.17
CA VAL A 218 2.97 22.82 -21.52
C VAL A 218 3.63 21.45 -21.44
N ARG A 219 4.58 21.29 -20.52
CA ARG A 219 5.26 20.03 -20.25
C ARG A 219 4.30 18.96 -19.74
N GLU A 220 3.43 19.28 -18.78
CA GLU A 220 2.45 18.33 -18.25
C GLU A 220 1.49 17.84 -19.35
N ASN A 221 1.02 18.73 -20.22
CA ASN A 221 0.17 18.35 -21.35
C ASN A 221 0.92 17.48 -22.37
N ALA A 222 2.17 17.80 -22.69
CA ALA A 222 2.99 16.99 -23.61
C ALA A 222 3.21 15.56 -23.07
N ILE A 223 3.47 15.41 -21.77
CA ILE A 223 3.59 14.08 -21.14
C ILE A 223 2.25 13.34 -21.19
N LYS A 224 1.14 14.02 -20.85
CA LYS A 224 -0.20 13.41 -20.92
C LYS A 224 -0.54 12.92 -22.32
N THR A 225 -0.23 13.68 -23.36
CA THR A 225 -0.46 13.27 -24.76
C THR A 225 0.31 12.01 -25.10
N LYS A 226 1.63 11.96 -24.81
CA LYS A 226 2.45 10.75 -25.02
C LYS A 226 1.87 9.53 -24.30
N LEU A 227 1.44 9.70 -23.05
CA LEU A 227 0.87 8.59 -22.28
C LEU A 227 -0.50 8.13 -22.80
N LYS A 228 -1.35 9.05 -23.27
CA LYS A 228 -2.63 8.71 -23.91
C LYS A 228 -2.42 7.94 -25.22
N GLU A 229 -1.42 8.32 -26.01
CA GLU A 229 -1.04 7.58 -27.22
C GLU A 229 -0.56 6.16 -26.90
N LEU A 230 0.27 5.99 -25.87
CA LEU A 230 0.69 4.66 -25.40
C LEU A 230 -0.51 3.82 -24.91
N LYS A 231 -1.38 4.41 -24.08
CA LYS A 231 -2.60 3.73 -23.62
C LYS A 231 -3.47 3.30 -24.80
N LYS A 232 -3.64 4.17 -25.80
CA LYS A 232 -4.47 3.89 -26.99
C LYS A 232 -3.98 2.66 -27.77
N LYS A 233 -2.67 2.40 -27.85
CA LYS A 233 -2.13 1.20 -28.51
C LYS A 233 -2.67 -0.10 -27.90
N HIS A 234 -2.92 -0.13 -26.60
CA HIS A 234 -3.53 -1.30 -25.94
C HIS A 234 -5.01 -1.45 -26.30
N THR A 235 -5.73 -0.34 -26.41
CA THR A 235 -7.12 -0.34 -26.88
C THR A 235 -7.22 -0.80 -28.33
N ASP A 236 -6.36 -0.27 -29.21
CA ASP A 236 -6.31 -0.63 -30.63
C ASP A 236 -5.91 -2.10 -30.84
N ALA A 237 -5.04 -2.63 -29.97
CA ALA A 237 -4.62 -4.03 -29.97
C ALA A 237 -5.60 -4.98 -29.26
N ALA A 238 -6.69 -4.46 -28.69
CA ALA A 238 -7.64 -5.22 -27.87
C ALA A 238 -6.98 -6.02 -26.74
N THR A 239 -5.91 -5.48 -26.11
CA THR A 239 -5.19 -6.12 -25.01
C THR A 239 -6.15 -6.45 -23.87
N THR A 240 -6.24 -7.73 -23.49
CA THR A 240 -7.07 -8.14 -22.36
C THR A 240 -6.35 -7.94 -21.03
N LEU A 241 -7.11 -7.94 -19.93
CA LEU A 241 -6.54 -7.94 -18.59
C LEU A 241 -5.63 -9.17 -18.35
N GLU A 242 -6.00 -10.33 -18.87
CA GLU A 242 -5.19 -11.54 -18.71
C GLU A 242 -3.83 -11.41 -19.43
N ASP A 243 -3.82 -10.85 -20.65
CA ASP A 243 -2.57 -10.60 -21.40
C ASP A 243 -1.64 -9.66 -20.61
N ALA A 244 -2.20 -8.56 -20.09
CA ALA A 244 -1.46 -7.59 -19.32
C ALA A 244 -0.91 -8.18 -18.01
N GLN A 245 -1.68 -9.04 -17.34
CA GLN A 245 -1.23 -9.76 -16.15
C GLN A 245 -0.11 -10.75 -16.49
N LEU A 246 -0.26 -11.55 -17.55
CA LEU A 246 0.74 -12.54 -17.97
C LEU A 246 2.08 -11.87 -18.28
N LYS A 247 2.07 -10.74 -19.00
CA LYS A 247 3.26 -9.93 -19.25
C LYS A 247 3.89 -9.43 -17.94
N ASN A 248 3.07 -8.98 -16.99
CA ASN A 248 3.55 -8.42 -15.73
C ASN A 248 4.24 -9.44 -14.81
N GLU A 249 3.98 -10.75 -14.98
CA GLU A 249 4.64 -11.80 -14.19
C GLU A 249 6.18 -11.77 -14.34
N THR A 250 6.68 -11.28 -15.47
CA THR A 250 8.12 -11.21 -15.80
C THR A 250 8.67 -9.80 -15.94
N SER A 251 7.84 -8.75 -15.96
CA SER A 251 8.28 -7.36 -16.10
C SER A 251 9.26 -6.90 -15.02
N HIS A 252 9.97 -5.79 -15.26
CA HIS A 252 10.87 -5.19 -14.28
C HIS A 252 10.09 -4.52 -13.13
N VAL A 253 9.01 -3.81 -13.45
CA VAL A 253 8.07 -3.24 -12.49
C VAL A 253 6.91 -4.23 -12.29
N ARG A 254 6.91 -4.93 -11.16
CA ARG A 254 5.98 -6.03 -10.90
C ARG A 254 4.90 -5.65 -9.91
N CYS A 255 3.64 -5.98 -10.23
CA CYS A 255 2.52 -5.89 -9.30
C CYS A 255 2.55 -7.06 -8.32
N VAL A 256 3.20 -6.89 -7.17
CA VAL A 256 3.35 -7.96 -6.17
C VAL A 256 2.16 -8.07 -5.22
N ALA A 257 1.35 -7.03 -5.14
CA ALA A 257 0.10 -7.01 -4.40
C ALA A 257 -0.85 -5.99 -5.04
N LEU A 258 -2.13 -6.32 -5.05
CA LEU A 258 -3.19 -5.38 -5.39
C LEU A 258 -4.20 -5.37 -4.24
N CYS A 259 -4.58 -4.16 -3.85
CA CYS A 259 -5.46 -3.88 -2.72
C CYS A 259 -6.65 -3.05 -3.20
N ILE A 260 -7.87 -3.45 -2.86
CA ILE A 260 -9.10 -2.71 -3.18
C ILE A 260 -9.80 -2.30 -1.88
N GLU A 261 -10.08 -1.01 -1.73
CA GLU A 261 -10.94 -0.48 -0.66
C GLU A 261 -12.41 -0.59 -1.06
N THR A 262 -13.25 -1.16 -0.19
CA THR A 262 -14.68 -1.33 -0.46
C THR A 262 -15.52 -1.33 0.82
N LYS A 263 -16.84 -1.37 0.66
CA LYS A 263 -17.79 -1.62 1.75
C LYS A 263 -18.15 -3.11 1.80
N PRO A 264 -18.43 -3.68 2.99
CA PRO A 264 -18.93 -5.05 3.16
C PRO A 264 -20.02 -5.53 2.20
N ASP A 265 -21.01 -4.69 1.91
CA ASP A 265 -22.11 -4.97 0.97
C ASP A 265 -21.63 -5.21 -0.48
N TRP A 266 -20.43 -4.74 -0.81
CA TRP A 266 -19.75 -4.89 -2.12
C TRP A 266 -18.50 -5.79 -2.02
N ALA A 267 -18.50 -6.70 -1.06
CA ALA A 267 -17.42 -7.66 -0.80
C ALA A 267 -17.94 -9.10 -0.62
N LEU A 268 -19.13 -9.37 -1.13
CA LEU A 268 -19.73 -10.71 -1.19
C LEU A 268 -19.16 -11.53 -2.37
N LEU A 269 -19.59 -12.80 -2.50
CA LEU A 269 -18.95 -13.79 -3.38
C LEU A 269 -18.74 -13.32 -4.83
N ASN A 270 -19.76 -12.71 -5.45
CA ASN A 270 -19.65 -12.20 -6.83
C ASN A 270 -18.55 -11.14 -6.95
N HIS A 271 -18.53 -10.17 -6.03
CA HIS A 271 -17.48 -9.14 -5.98
C HIS A 271 -16.10 -9.76 -5.69
N GLY A 272 -16.02 -10.74 -4.78
CA GLY A 272 -14.80 -11.49 -4.50
C GLY A 272 -14.22 -12.16 -5.73
N ASN A 273 -15.06 -12.79 -6.56
CA ASN A 273 -14.64 -13.41 -7.82
C ASN A 273 -14.13 -12.38 -8.84
N VAL A 274 -14.78 -11.23 -8.96
CA VAL A 274 -14.30 -10.12 -9.81
C VAL A 274 -12.93 -9.63 -9.32
N MET A 275 -12.76 -9.44 -8.01
CA MET A 275 -11.49 -9.03 -7.42
C MET A 275 -10.37 -10.07 -7.64
N LEU A 276 -10.67 -11.37 -7.56
CA LEU A 276 -9.69 -12.43 -7.89
C LEU A 276 -9.23 -12.34 -9.36
N ARG A 277 -10.18 -12.17 -10.30
CA ARG A 277 -9.87 -11.96 -11.73
C ARG A 277 -8.98 -10.74 -11.95
N GLN A 278 -9.18 -9.68 -11.18
CA GLN A 278 -8.38 -8.46 -11.21
C GLN A 278 -6.95 -8.64 -10.64
N GLY A 279 -6.63 -9.78 -10.05
CA GLY A 279 -5.35 -10.02 -9.39
C GLY A 279 -5.25 -9.39 -8.00
N CYS A 280 -6.40 -9.05 -7.40
CA CYS A 280 -6.46 -8.55 -6.03
C CYS A 280 -5.97 -9.61 -5.03
N THR A 281 -5.25 -9.16 -4.01
CA THR A 281 -4.74 -10.03 -2.93
C THR A 281 -5.16 -9.55 -1.54
N ARG A 282 -5.58 -8.28 -1.42
CA ARG A 282 -6.02 -7.68 -0.17
C ARG A 282 -7.29 -6.88 -0.39
N VAL A 283 -8.26 -7.03 0.51
CA VAL A 283 -9.45 -6.18 0.54
C VAL A 283 -9.45 -5.36 1.83
N GLU A 284 -9.75 -4.07 1.72
CA GLU A 284 -9.98 -3.24 2.89
C GLU A 284 -11.47 -2.94 3.05
N LEU A 285 -12.03 -3.36 4.17
CA LEU A 285 -13.45 -3.22 4.46
C LEU A 285 -13.69 -2.02 5.38
N GLY A 286 -14.53 -1.10 4.90
CA GLY A 286 -15.08 -0.03 5.71
C GLY A 286 -16.13 -0.53 6.71
N ILE A 287 -15.71 -1.21 7.78
CA ILE A 287 -16.56 -1.72 8.87
C ILE A 287 -17.17 -0.57 9.67
N GLN A 288 -16.34 0.40 10.05
CA GLN A 288 -16.66 1.60 10.83
C GLN A 288 -17.13 1.36 12.26
N SER A 289 -18.12 0.49 12.47
CA SER A 289 -18.68 0.12 13.77
C SER A 289 -19.13 -1.34 13.74
N VAL A 290 -19.17 -1.98 14.91
CA VAL A 290 -19.75 -3.32 15.10
C VAL A 290 -21.24 -3.27 15.51
N TYR A 291 -21.79 -2.07 15.71
CA TYR A 291 -23.14 -1.86 16.24
C TYR A 291 -24.12 -1.39 15.16
N ASP A 292 -25.22 -2.10 14.97
CA ASP A 292 -26.22 -1.81 13.92
C ASP A 292 -26.96 -0.49 14.12
N ASP A 293 -27.24 -0.07 15.35
CA ASP A 293 -27.83 1.23 15.65
C ASP A 293 -26.89 2.38 15.24
N VAL A 294 -25.59 2.26 15.49
CA VAL A 294 -24.57 3.22 15.05
C VAL A 294 -24.49 3.24 13.52
N LEU A 295 -24.38 2.07 12.87
CA LEU A 295 -24.30 1.95 11.41
C LEU A 295 -25.52 2.57 10.72
N LYS A 296 -26.72 2.29 11.24
CA LYS A 296 -27.99 2.85 10.77
C LYS A 296 -28.03 4.36 10.96
N HIS A 297 -27.66 4.87 12.14
CA HIS A 297 -27.67 6.31 12.45
C HIS A 297 -26.73 7.10 11.53
N VAL A 298 -25.58 6.52 11.17
CA VAL A 298 -24.61 7.17 10.28
C VAL A 298 -24.89 6.93 8.78
N HIS A 299 -26.05 6.35 8.46
CA HIS A 299 -26.47 6.00 7.10
C HIS A 299 -25.43 5.14 6.37
N ARG A 300 -24.91 4.12 7.05
CA ARG A 300 -24.03 3.13 6.42
C ARG A 300 -24.88 2.13 5.61
N GLY A 301 -24.42 1.78 4.42
CA GLY A 301 -25.13 0.87 3.51
C GLY A 301 -25.14 -0.61 3.89
N HIS A 302 -24.70 -0.99 5.09
CA HIS A 302 -24.69 -2.38 5.56
C HIS A 302 -24.82 -2.44 7.08
N ASP A 303 -25.12 -3.64 7.57
CA ASP A 303 -25.17 -4.02 8.98
C ASP A 303 -23.96 -4.89 9.39
N ALA A 304 -23.91 -5.25 10.67
CA ALA A 304 -22.89 -6.12 11.24
C ALA A 304 -22.94 -7.53 10.63
N ALA A 305 -24.13 -8.07 10.34
CA ALA A 305 -24.29 -9.39 9.72
C ALA A 305 -23.66 -9.45 8.32
N THR A 306 -23.89 -8.44 7.49
CA THR A 306 -23.26 -8.27 6.16
C THR A 306 -21.75 -8.14 6.29
N SER A 307 -21.28 -7.38 7.30
CA SER A 307 -19.85 -7.29 7.62
C SER A 307 -19.25 -8.67 7.87
N LYS A 308 -19.81 -9.43 8.80
CA LYS A 308 -19.36 -10.79 9.15
C LYS A 308 -19.39 -11.74 7.95
N LYS A 309 -20.47 -11.72 7.14
CA LYS A 309 -20.56 -12.56 5.93
C LYS A 309 -19.49 -12.20 4.89
N SER A 310 -19.26 -10.90 4.64
CA SER A 310 -18.22 -10.46 3.71
C SER A 310 -16.82 -10.88 4.16
N ILE A 311 -16.52 -10.79 5.46
CA ILE A 311 -15.26 -11.23 6.04
C ILE A 311 -15.05 -12.72 5.81
N GLN A 312 -16.05 -13.55 6.14
CA GLN A 312 -15.98 -15.00 5.93
C GLN A 312 -15.75 -15.36 4.46
N VAL A 313 -16.54 -14.79 3.54
CA VAL A 313 -16.40 -15.03 2.11
C VAL A 313 -15.00 -14.68 1.62
N LEU A 314 -14.49 -13.50 1.98
CA LEU A 314 -13.16 -13.08 1.55
C LEU A 314 -12.05 -13.96 2.11
N ARG A 315 -12.16 -14.43 3.37
CA ARG A 315 -11.20 -15.37 3.95
C ARG A 315 -11.19 -16.70 3.22
N ASP A 316 -12.37 -17.23 2.91
CA ASP A 316 -12.53 -18.51 2.23
C ASP A 316 -12.18 -18.44 0.74
N LEU A 317 -12.10 -17.25 0.15
CA LEU A 317 -11.48 -17.00 -1.15
C LEU A 317 -9.95 -16.77 -1.07
N GLY A 318 -9.39 -16.71 0.15
CA GLY A 318 -7.96 -16.57 0.40
C GLY A 318 -7.46 -15.13 0.61
N PHE A 319 -8.30 -14.10 0.53
CA PHE A 319 -7.85 -12.71 0.64
C PHE A 319 -7.27 -12.38 2.02
N LYS A 320 -6.28 -11.47 2.03
CA LYS A 320 -5.92 -10.69 3.21
C LYS A 320 -7.00 -9.65 3.47
N ILE A 321 -7.34 -9.40 4.74
CA ILE A 321 -8.42 -8.48 5.09
C ILE A 321 -7.94 -7.39 6.04
N ASN A 322 -8.10 -6.14 5.62
CA ASN A 322 -7.88 -4.96 6.45
C ASN A 322 -9.21 -4.35 6.87
N PHE A 323 -9.37 -4.00 8.15
CA PHE A 323 -10.54 -3.25 8.61
C PHE A 323 -10.24 -1.76 8.69
N HIS A 324 -11.25 -0.96 8.40
CA HIS A 324 -11.29 0.44 8.73
C HIS A 324 -12.37 0.64 9.80
N TYR A 325 -11.96 1.04 11.01
CA TYR A 325 -12.83 1.26 12.16
C TYR A 325 -12.74 2.72 12.62
N MET A 326 -13.87 3.29 13.06
CA MET A 326 -13.97 4.70 13.43
C MET A 326 -14.44 4.87 14.87
N PRO A 327 -13.54 5.11 15.83
CA PRO A 327 -13.95 5.52 17.17
C PRO A 327 -14.54 6.94 17.17
N GLY A 328 -15.48 7.22 18.07
CA GLY A 328 -16.10 8.53 18.25
C GLY A 328 -17.23 8.84 17.28
N LEU A 329 -17.87 7.82 16.70
CA LEU A 329 -19.07 7.99 15.89
C LEU A 329 -20.26 8.44 16.77
N PRO A 330 -21.31 9.06 16.19
CA PRO A 330 -22.55 9.29 16.92
C PRO A 330 -23.09 8.01 17.59
N LEU A 331 -23.71 8.16 18.75
CA LEU A 331 -24.22 7.06 19.60
C LEU A 331 -23.15 6.15 20.24
N THR A 332 -21.87 6.54 20.18
CA THR A 332 -20.78 5.86 20.89
C THR A 332 -20.15 6.76 21.96
N ASP A 333 -20.07 6.26 23.18
CA ASP A 333 -19.27 6.82 24.25
C ASP A 333 -17.93 6.07 24.37
N ARG A 334 -17.15 6.39 25.40
CA ARG A 334 -15.84 5.77 25.64
C ARG A 334 -15.92 4.26 25.81
N GLU A 335 -16.78 3.81 26.71
CA GLU A 335 -16.91 2.39 27.04
C GLU A 335 -17.38 1.59 25.83
N ARG A 336 -18.35 2.13 25.08
CA ARG A 336 -18.87 1.49 23.87
C ARG A 336 -17.83 1.42 22.75
N ASP A 337 -17.03 2.47 22.58
CA ASP A 337 -15.93 2.44 21.60
C ASP A 337 -14.88 1.38 21.94
N ILE A 338 -14.46 1.31 23.20
CA ILE A 338 -13.48 0.33 23.67
C ILE A 338 -14.05 -1.08 23.53
N ALA A 339 -15.30 -1.31 23.95
CA ALA A 339 -15.97 -2.60 23.81
C ALA A 339 -16.09 -3.02 22.34
N GLY A 340 -16.49 -2.11 21.44
CA GLY A 340 -16.61 -2.38 20.01
C GLY A 340 -15.26 -2.67 19.35
N MET A 341 -14.22 -1.91 19.69
CA MET A 341 -12.86 -2.16 19.20
C MET A 341 -12.31 -3.50 19.73
N ARG A 342 -12.58 -3.84 21.00
CA ARG A 342 -12.20 -5.13 21.60
C ARG A 342 -12.89 -6.30 20.91
N GLN A 343 -14.18 -6.15 20.59
CA GLN A 343 -14.96 -7.17 19.88
C GLN A 343 -14.31 -7.58 18.55
N LEU A 344 -13.68 -6.66 17.81
CA LEU A 344 -13.01 -6.97 16.55
C LEU A 344 -11.94 -8.08 16.69
N PHE A 345 -11.36 -8.24 17.86
CA PHE A 345 -10.28 -9.21 18.12
C PHE A 345 -10.75 -10.44 18.91
N THR A 346 -11.86 -10.33 19.65
CA THR A 346 -12.38 -11.41 20.50
C THR A 346 -13.52 -12.20 19.86
N ASP A 347 -14.28 -11.60 18.94
CA ASP A 347 -15.35 -12.27 18.20
C ASP A 347 -14.75 -12.93 16.93
N ASP A 348 -14.93 -14.24 16.83
CA ASP A 348 -14.38 -15.08 15.77
C ASP A 348 -14.84 -14.65 14.37
N ASP A 349 -15.97 -13.97 14.23
CA ASP A 349 -16.47 -13.53 12.92
C ASP A 349 -15.71 -12.31 12.34
N TYR A 350 -14.81 -11.69 13.10
CA TYR A 350 -14.04 -10.51 12.72
C TYR A 350 -12.53 -10.80 12.53
N LYS A 351 -11.77 -10.77 13.63
CA LYS A 351 -10.33 -11.09 13.74
C LYS A 351 -9.41 -10.56 12.62
N PRO A 352 -9.39 -9.26 12.30
CA PRO A 352 -8.74 -8.74 11.11
C PRO A 352 -7.24 -9.06 11.00
N ASP A 353 -6.74 -9.28 9.78
CA ASP A 353 -5.29 -9.39 9.55
C ASP A 353 -4.59 -8.03 9.72
N MET A 354 -5.31 -6.95 9.37
CA MET A 354 -4.82 -5.58 9.41
C MET A 354 -5.95 -4.64 9.87
N ILE A 355 -5.59 -3.53 10.53
CA ILE A 355 -6.59 -2.52 10.92
C ILE A 355 -6.09 -1.08 10.77
N LYS A 356 -7.01 -0.19 10.40
CA LYS A 356 -6.90 1.26 10.42
C LYS A 356 -7.92 1.82 11.42
N PHE A 357 -7.45 2.54 12.44
CA PHE A 357 -8.32 3.29 13.35
C PHE A 357 -8.36 4.74 12.93
N TYR A 358 -9.50 5.24 12.43
CA TYR A 358 -9.64 6.65 12.03
C TYR A 358 -10.69 7.31 12.93
N PRO A 359 -10.28 8.09 13.95
CA PRO A 359 -11.22 8.85 14.77
C PRO A 359 -12.22 9.64 13.92
N CYS A 360 -13.48 9.66 14.35
CA CYS A 360 -14.52 10.40 13.66
C CYS A 360 -14.24 11.91 13.73
N MET A 361 -14.23 12.54 12.56
CA MET A 361 -13.92 13.96 12.38
C MET A 361 -15.13 14.70 11.81
N VAL A 362 -15.27 15.98 12.16
CA VAL A 362 -16.32 16.84 11.61
C VAL A 362 -15.75 17.60 10.42
N GLY A 363 -16.23 17.28 9.22
CA GLY A 363 -15.85 17.99 7.99
C GLY A 363 -16.98 18.84 7.44
N PRO A 364 -16.67 19.96 6.77
CA PRO A 364 -17.66 20.94 6.34
C PRO A 364 -18.67 20.33 5.36
N GLY A 365 -19.93 20.80 5.42
CA GLY A 365 -21.03 20.39 4.56
C GLY A 365 -21.47 18.93 4.70
N THR A 366 -21.00 18.22 5.73
CA THR A 366 -21.53 16.90 6.10
C THR A 366 -22.75 17.03 7.00
N PRO A 367 -23.66 16.03 7.04
CA PRO A 367 -24.71 15.99 8.06
C PRO A 367 -24.15 16.12 9.49
N LEU A 368 -22.99 15.50 9.77
CA LEU A 368 -22.31 15.60 11.06
C LEU A 368 -21.88 17.03 11.40
N TYR A 369 -21.47 17.83 10.41
CA TYR A 369 -21.14 19.24 10.61
C TYR A 369 -22.34 20.07 11.06
N TYR A 370 -23.51 19.84 10.49
CA TYR A 370 -24.72 20.55 10.90
C TYR A 370 -25.19 20.12 12.30
N GLN A 371 -25.07 18.84 12.63
CA GLN A 371 -25.33 18.35 14.00
C GLN A 371 -24.38 19.01 15.01
N TRP A 372 -23.08 19.08 14.69
CA TRP A 372 -22.08 19.74 15.53
C TRP A 372 -22.38 21.23 15.71
N LYS A 373 -22.71 21.97 14.64
CA LYS A 373 -23.08 23.39 14.73
C LYS A 373 -24.32 23.66 15.59
N LYS A 374 -25.24 22.69 15.69
CA LYS A 374 -26.42 22.76 16.56
C LYS A 374 -26.15 22.31 18.00
N GLY A 375 -24.96 21.79 18.30
CA GLY A 375 -24.64 21.19 19.59
C GLY A 375 -25.19 19.77 19.80
N GLU A 376 -25.72 19.13 18.75
CA GLU A 376 -26.29 17.78 18.80
C GLU A 376 -25.21 16.68 18.75
N PHE A 377 -23.99 17.02 18.35
CA PHE A 377 -22.85 16.11 18.29
C PHE A 377 -21.57 16.81 18.76
N THR A 378 -20.75 16.13 19.55
CA THR A 378 -19.41 16.57 19.94
C THR A 378 -18.40 15.49 19.58
N PRO A 379 -17.46 15.74 18.66
CA PRO A 379 -16.44 14.75 18.31
C PRO A 379 -15.44 14.56 19.46
N ILE A 380 -14.81 13.39 19.50
CA ILE A 380 -13.67 13.16 20.39
C ILE A 380 -12.49 14.03 19.98
N ASP A 381 -11.75 14.51 20.97
CA ASP A 381 -10.52 15.26 20.73
C ASP A 381 -9.30 14.33 20.57
N THR A 382 -8.13 14.94 20.38
CA THR A 382 -6.85 14.23 20.23
C THR A 382 -6.51 13.34 21.43
N GLU A 383 -6.78 13.82 22.65
CA GLU A 383 -6.38 13.14 23.88
C GLU A 383 -7.26 11.92 24.12
N GLU A 384 -8.57 12.08 23.93
CA GLU A 384 -9.53 10.99 24.07
C GLU A 384 -9.35 9.94 22.96
N ALA A 385 -9.12 10.37 21.71
CA ALA A 385 -8.79 9.44 20.62
C ALA A 385 -7.50 8.65 20.90
N ALA A 386 -6.44 9.32 21.38
CA ALA A 386 -5.20 8.66 21.74
C ALA A 386 -5.38 7.68 22.90
N SER A 387 -6.15 8.06 23.93
CA SER A 387 -6.43 7.22 25.09
C SER A 387 -7.21 5.95 24.73
N ARG A 388 -8.33 6.08 23.99
CA ARG A 388 -9.14 4.93 23.56
C ARG A 388 -8.34 3.94 22.71
N ILE A 389 -7.57 4.46 21.75
CA ILE A 389 -6.77 3.61 20.86
C ILE A 389 -5.64 2.93 21.64
N ALA A 390 -4.90 3.65 22.50
CA ALA A 390 -3.80 3.10 23.30
C ALA A 390 -4.25 1.92 24.17
N GLU A 391 -5.45 1.99 24.75
CA GLU A 391 -6.01 0.91 25.55
C GLU A 391 -6.15 -0.39 24.74
N ILE A 392 -6.67 -0.27 23.51
CA ILE A 392 -6.84 -1.40 22.60
C ILE A 392 -5.51 -1.92 22.08
N MET A 393 -4.50 -1.07 21.88
CA MET A 393 -3.18 -1.50 21.40
C MET A 393 -2.55 -2.62 22.27
N ASN A 394 -2.89 -2.72 23.56
CA ASN A 394 -2.41 -3.76 24.47
C ASN A 394 -2.99 -5.16 24.18
N ILE A 395 -4.16 -5.24 23.53
CA ILE A 395 -4.86 -6.51 23.29
C ILE A 395 -4.82 -6.96 21.83
N ILE A 396 -4.27 -6.13 20.94
CA ILE A 396 -4.18 -6.46 19.51
C ILE A 396 -3.28 -7.68 19.34
N PRO A 397 -3.79 -8.79 18.77
CA PRO A 397 -3.02 -10.01 18.63
C PRO A 397 -1.78 -9.85 17.74
N GLU A 398 -0.78 -10.70 17.98
CA GLU A 398 0.49 -10.73 17.25
C GLU A 398 0.34 -10.95 15.74
N TYR A 399 -0.76 -11.59 15.30
CA TYR A 399 -1.07 -11.81 13.89
C TYR A 399 -1.64 -10.56 13.19
N CYS A 400 -2.09 -9.56 13.93
CA CYS A 400 -2.72 -8.38 13.38
C CYS A 400 -1.68 -7.27 13.15
N ARG A 401 -1.88 -6.46 12.10
CA ARG A 401 -1.03 -5.29 11.81
C ARG A 401 -1.84 -4.01 11.85
N VAL A 402 -1.53 -3.10 12.77
CA VAL A 402 -2.15 -1.77 12.82
C VAL A 402 -1.49 -0.86 11.80
N GLN A 403 -2.10 -0.71 10.63
CA GLN A 403 -1.54 0.08 9.54
C GLN A 403 -1.44 1.57 9.90
N ARG A 404 -2.54 2.13 10.43
CA ARG A 404 -2.69 3.56 10.73
C ARG A 404 -3.64 3.77 11.90
N VAL A 405 -3.43 4.88 12.62
CA VAL A 405 -4.30 5.33 13.73
C VAL A 405 -4.90 6.71 13.47
N GLN A 406 -4.71 7.24 12.26
CA GLN A 406 -5.30 8.48 11.80
C GLN A 406 -5.30 8.52 10.28
N ARG A 407 -6.07 9.45 9.74
CA ARG A 407 -6.15 9.73 8.32
C ARG A 407 -5.05 10.70 7.85
N ASP A 408 -4.71 10.62 6.57
CA ASP A 408 -3.77 11.52 5.88
C ASP A 408 -4.46 12.79 5.34
N VAL A 409 -5.34 13.44 6.14
CA VAL A 409 -5.97 14.73 5.76
C VAL A 409 -5.43 15.83 6.66
N PRO A 410 -4.91 16.94 6.11
CA PRO A 410 -4.45 18.07 6.92
C PRO A 410 -5.55 18.60 7.85
N THR A 411 -5.18 18.90 9.10
CA THR A 411 -6.12 19.32 10.16
C THR A 411 -6.88 20.60 9.81
N LYS A 412 -6.28 21.48 9.02
CA LYS A 412 -6.89 22.73 8.50
C LYS A 412 -8.15 22.53 7.64
N TYR A 413 -8.44 21.31 7.18
CA TYR A 413 -9.65 21.01 6.40
C TYR A 413 -10.78 20.41 7.25
N TRP A 414 -10.57 20.29 8.56
CA TRP A 414 -11.56 19.80 9.51
C TRP A 414 -12.06 20.94 10.39
N GLU A 415 -13.32 20.85 10.79
CA GLU A 415 -13.99 21.86 11.63
C GLU A 415 -13.90 21.49 13.12
N ALA A 416 -13.91 20.20 13.45
CA ALA A 416 -13.74 19.70 14.81
C ALA A 416 -13.27 18.23 14.84
N GLY A 417 -12.72 17.82 15.99
CA GLY A 417 -12.17 16.48 16.25
C GLY A 417 -10.68 16.53 16.58
N VAL A 418 -9.95 15.46 16.21
CA VAL A 418 -8.49 15.34 16.37
C VAL A 418 -7.75 16.45 15.63
N ASP A 419 -7.00 17.26 16.37
CA ASP A 419 -6.29 18.45 15.88
C ASP A 419 -4.81 18.21 15.53
N LYS A 420 -4.30 16.98 15.72
CA LYS A 420 -2.93 16.58 15.39
C LYS A 420 -2.82 15.73 14.14
N THR A 421 -1.77 15.99 13.35
CA THR A 421 -1.41 15.19 12.16
C THR A 421 -0.44 14.05 12.47
N ASN A 422 -0.03 13.86 13.73
CA ASN A 422 0.92 12.86 14.19
C ASN A 422 0.44 12.08 15.43
N LEU A 423 -0.86 11.77 15.50
CA LEU A 423 -1.55 11.05 16.58
C LEU A 423 -0.81 9.79 17.06
N ARG A 424 -0.23 8.99 16.16
CA ARG A 424 0.57 7.82 16.58
C ARG A 424 1.78 8.21 17.43
N GLN A 425 2.50 9.24 16.99
CA GLN A 425 3.67 9.72 17.71
C GLN A 425 3.24 10.33 19.05
N TYR A 426 2.17 11.12 19.04
CA TYR A 426 1.59 11.69 20.26
C TYR A 426 1.21 10.58 21.25
N MET A 427 0.43 9.58 20.81
CA MET A 427 0.03 8.43 21.62
C MET A 427 1.25 7.68 22.21
N ASN A 428 2.29 7.42 21.41
CA ASN A 428 3.51 6.79 21.90
C ASN A 428 4.28 7.63 22.95
N GLN A 429 4.08 8.95 22.97
CA GLN A 429 4.75 9.87 23.89
C GLN A 429 3.94 10.15 25.15
N THR A 430 2.60 10.05 25.09
CA THR A 430 1.71 10.47 26.17
C THR A 430 0.95 9.33 26.83
N LYS A 431 0.98 8.12 26.27
CA LYS A 431 0.24 6.95 26.78
C LYS A 431 1.18 5.81 27.07
N GLU A 432 0.85 5.06 28.12
CA GLU A 432 1.50 3.78 28.43
C GLU A 432 0.72 2.63 27.80
N PHE A 433 1.35 1.93 26.86
CA PHE A 433 0.84 0.70 26.28
C PHE A 433 1.98 -0.10 25.66
N VAL A 434 1.80 -1.41 25.54
CA VAL A 434 2.75 -2.31 24.86
C VAL A 434 2.03 -2.95 23.68
N SER A 435 2.34 -2.51 22.47
CA SER A 435 1.83 -3.14 21.26
C SER A 435 2.70 -4.32 20.86
N ARG A 436 2.08 -5.49 20.69
CA ARG A 436 2.71 -6.67 20.08
C ARG A 436 2.22 -6.96 18.65
N ASP A 437 1.49 -6.01 18.05
CA ASP A 437 1.09 -6.08 16.65
C ASP A 437 2.30 -6.22 15.71
N ILE A 438 2.08 -6.70 14.49
CA ILE A 438 3.15 -6.90 13.50
C ILE A 438 3.95 -5.61 13.30
N ARG A 439 3.28 -4.44 13.22
CA ARG A 439 3.95 -3.16 12.93
C ARG A 439 4.94 -2.77 14.03
N ALA A 440 4.67 -3.06 15.30
CA ALA A 440 5.60 -2.79 16.40
C ALA A 440 6.86 -3.67 16.33
N ARG A 441 6.75 -4.87 15.76
CA ARG A 441 7.81 -5.87 15.69
C ARG A 441 8.61 -5.88 14.37
N GLU A 442 8.22 -5.08 13.37
CA GLU A 442 8.96 -4.93 12.09
C GLU A 442 10.45 -4.54 12.31
N PRO A 443 11.39 -4.98 11.45
CA PRO A 443 12.83 -4.79 11.60
C PRO A 443 13.31 -3.36 11.24
N LYS A 444 12.69 -2.34 11.83
CA LYS A 444 12.86 -0.89 11.59
C LYS A 444 14.23 -0.33 12.02
N GLY A 445 15.31 -0.91 11.52
CA GLY A 445 16.67 -0.65 11.98
C GLY A 445 16.97 -1.29 13.35
N LYS A 446 16.08 -2.15 13.85
CA LYS A 446 16.34 -2.97 15.04
C LYS A 446 17.43 -4.00 14.71
N LYS A 447 18.31 -4.27 15.67
CA LYS A 447 19.27 -5.37 15.57
C LYS A 447 18.50 -6.70 15.55
N ILE A 448 19.00 -7.66 14.78
CA ILE A 448 18.46 -9.01 14.69
C ILE A 448 19.54 -9.98 15.21
N GLU A 449 19.22 -10.78 16.22
CA GLU A 449 20.00 -11.93 16.65
C GLU A 449 19.54 -13.16 15.85
N TRP A 450 20.23 -13.46 14.75
CA TRP A 450 19.84 -14.53 13.83
C TRP A 450 19.84 -15.92 14.44
N ASP A 451 20.70 -16.18 15.41
CA ASP A 451 20.78 -17.46 16.14
C ASP A 451 19.59 -17.66 17.09
N ALA A 452 18.84 -16.60 17.39
CA ALA A 452 17.62 -16.63 18.20
C ALA A 452 16.34 -16.58 17.35
N VAL A 453 16.43 -16.73 16.03
CA VAL A 453 15.24 -16.71 15.17
C VAL A 453 14.56 -18.07 15.19
N GLU A 454 13.32 -18.09 15.68
CA GLU A 454 12.47 -19.27 15.76
C GLU A 454 11.21 -19.11 14.90
N ILE A 455 10.60 -20.24 14.51
CA ILE A 455 9.29 -20.22 13.84
C ILE A 455 8.20 -20.54 14.87
N LYS A 456 7.40 -19.54 15.21
CA LYS A 456 6.22 -19.66 16.08
C LYS A 456 4.97 -19.84 15.23
N VAL A 457 4.07 -20.72 15.67
CA VAL A 457 2.76 -20.94 15.03
C VAL A 457 1.67 -20.57 16.03
N THR A 458 0.80 -19.64 15.65
CA THR A 458 -0.40 -19.28 16.43
C THR A 458 -1.63 -19.74 15.67
N GLU A 459 -2.32 -20.73 16.20
CA GLU A 459 -3.60 -21.22 15.69
C GLU A 459 -4.76 -20.44 16.32
N TYR A 460 -5.76 -20.08 15.52
CA TYR A 460 -6.98 -19.44 16.01
C TYR A 460 -8.16 -19.65 15.07
N THR A 461 -9.37 -19.74 15.62
CA THR A 461 -10.60 -19.78 14.82
C THR A 461 -10.93 -18.40 14.29
N ALA A 462 -11.33 -18.31 13.02
CA ALA A 462 -11.87 -17.10 12.43
C ALA A 462 -12.89 -17.42 11.33
N SER A 463 -14.07 -16.82 11.43
CA SER A 463 -15.18 -16.95 10.48
C SER A 463 -15.55 -18.42 10.21
N GLY A 464 -15.58 -19.24 11.27
CA GLY A 464 -15.86 -20.68 11.22
C GLY A 464 -14.79 -21.56 10.57
N GLY A 465 -13.67 -21.00 10.11
CA GLY A 465 -12.49 -21.75 9.66
C GLY A 465 -11.34 -21.62 10.67
N THR A 466 -10.24 -22.30 10.38
CA THR A 466 -9.03 -22.29 11.22
C THR A 466 -7.92 -21.50 10.54
N GLU A 467 -7.31 -20.57 11.25
CA GLU A 467 -6.16 -19.78 10.78
C GLU A 467 -4.90 -20.18 11.54
N PHE A 468 -3.78 -20.18 10.84
CA PHE A 468 -2.45 -20.35 11.40
C PHE A 468 -1.59 -19.16 10.99
N PHE A 469 -1.15 -18.39 11.98
CA PHE A 469 -0.13 -17.36 11.81
C PHE A 469 1.24 -17.96 12.11
N ILE A 470 2.04 -18.15 11.06
CA ILE A 470 3.35 -18.79 11.12
C ILE A 470 4.39 -17.68 11.02
N ALA A 471 5.05 -17.30 12.11
CA ALA A 471 5.99 -16.19 12.15
C ALA A 471 7.41 -16.67 12.42
N ALA A 472 8.36 -16.24 11.61
CA ALA A 472 9.78 -16.31 11.93
C ALA A 472 10.16 -15.04 12.69
N GLU A 473 10.57 -15.20 13.95
CA GLU A 473 10.84 -14.07 14.85
C GLU A 473 12.11 -14.28 15.67
N ASP A 474 12.89 -13.21 15.81
CA ASP A 474 13.97 -13.11 16.81
C ASP A 474 13.31 -12.94 18.19
N VAL A 475 13.34 -14.02 18.97
CA VAL A 475 12.68 -14.08 20.28
C VAL A 475 13.40 -13.23 21.34
N LYS A 476 14.68 -12.88 21.12
CA LYS A 476 15.45 -12.05 22.07
C LYS A 476 15.15 -10.56 21.92
N ASN A 477 15.08 -10.08 20.67
CA ASN A 477 14.84 -8.65 20.40
C ASN A 477 13.38 -8.32 20.04
N ASP A 478 12.51 -9.32 20.02
CA ASP A 478 11.10 -9.18 19.62
C ASP A 478 10.95 -8.54 18.23
N VAL A 479 11.62 -9.16 17.25
CA VAL A 479 11.65 -8.71 15.85
C VAL A 479 11.10 -9.78 14.93
N ILE A 480 10.05 -9.45 14.18
CA ILE A 480 9.50 -10.35 13.17
C ILE A 480 10.30 -10.24 11.87
N ILE A 481 10.84 -11.37 11.40
CA ILE A 481 11.65 -11.48 10.18
C ILE A 481 10.75 -11.70 8.96
N GLY A 482 9.71 -12.50 9.14
CA GLY A 482 8.72 -12.78 8.12
C GLY A 482 7.60 -13.65 8.68
N PHE A 483 6.51 -13.78 7.94
CA PHE A 483 5.38 -14.60 8.34
C PHE A 483 4.61 -15.15 7.15
N ALA A 484 3.83 -16.19 7.41
CA ALA A 484 2.83 -16.75 6.52
C ALA A 484 1.46 -16.84 7.22
N ARG A 485 0.39 -16.66 6.46
CA ARG A 485 -1.00 -16.87 6.91
C ARG A 485 -1.57 -18.08 6.19
N LEU A 486 -1.82 -19.15 6.91
CA LEU A 486 -2.45 -20.37 6.39
C LEU A 486 -3.88 -20.47 6.92
N ARG A 487 -4.82 -20.87 6.08
CA ARG A 487 -6.23 -21.06 6.47
C ARG A 487 -6.75 -22.41 6.00
N PHE A 488 -7.52 -23.07 6.85
CA PHE A 488 -8.47 -24.11 6.46
C PHE A 488 -9.85 -23.45 6.34
N PRO A 489 -10.41 -23.35 5.12
CA PRO A 489 -11.61 -22.56 4.89
C PRO A 489 -12.84 -23.26 5.46
N LYS A 490 -13.87 -22.48 5.79
CA LYS A 490 -15.17 -23.00 6.23
C LYS A 490 -15.98 -23.50 5.03
N GLU A 491 -16.02 -22.68 3.97
CA GLU A 491 -16.76 -22.96 2.74
C GLU A 491 -15.79 -23.04 1.55
N TYR A 492 -16.06 -23.97 0.62
CA TYR A 492 -15.27 -24.18 -0.59
C TYR A 492 -15.89 -23.38 -1.75
N LEU A 493 -15.59 -22.08 -1.81
CA LEU A 493 -16.34 -21.11 -2.63
C LEU A 493 -15.91 -21.04 -4.12
N ARG A 494 -14.96 -21.88 -4.52
CA ARG A 494 -14.32 -21.88 -5.85
C ARG A 494 -13.94 -23.29 -6.25
N SER A 495 -13.95 -23.61 -7.54
CA SER A 495 -13.57 -24.94 -8.03
C SER A 495 -12.14 -25.34 -7.70
N GLU A 496 -11.24 -24.37 -7.54
CA GLU A 496 -9.85 -24.60 -7.16
C GLU A 496 -9.67 -24.94 -5.68
N ILE A 497 -10.65 -24.60 -4.85
CA ILE A 497 -10.66 -24.77 -3.40
C ILE A 497 -11.60 -25.94 -3.10
N VAL A 498 -11.04 -27.03 -2.58
CA VAL A 498 -11.79 -28.26 -2.25
C VAL A 498 -11.57 -28.61 -0.78
N GLU A 499 -12.21 -29.68 -0.30
CA GLU A 499 -12.11 -30.11 1.09
C GLU A 499 -10.68 -30.36 1.60
N GLY A 500 -9.83 -30.91 0.73
CA GLY A 500 -8.41 -31.11 0.98
C GLY A 500 -7.54 -29.85 0.85
N SER A 501 -8.10 -28.66 0.60
CA SER A 501 -7.33 -27.43 0.39
C SER A 501 -6.90 -26.74 1.68
N ALA A 502 -5.65 -26.29 1.70
CA ALA A 502 -5.10 -25.34 2.65
C ALA A 502 -4.73 -24.04 1.92
N LEU A 503 -5.29 -22.91 2.37
CA LEU A 503 -5.14 -21.61 1.70
C LEU A 503 -3.97 -20.83 2.29
N LEU A 504 -2.90 -20.61 1.53
CA LEU A 504 -1.85 -19.66 1.89
C LEU A 504 -2.28 -18.25 1.45
N ARG A 505 -2.78 -17.48 2.42
CA ARG A 505 -3.38 -16.14 2.25
C ARG A 505 -2.34 -15.03 2.12
N GLU A 506 -1.20 -15.22 2.77
CA GLU A 506 -0.09 -14.27 2.74
C GLU A 506 1.24 -14.97 2.99
N LEU A 507 2.27 -14.52 2.28
CA LEU A 507 3.67 -14.73 2.63
C LEU A 507 4.35 -13.37 2.59
N HIS A 508 4.96 -12.97 3.71
CA HIS A 508 5.69 -11.72 3.81
C HIS A 508 7.04 -11.96 4.45
N VAL A 509 8.11 -11.51 3.81
CA VAL A 509 9.45 -11.53 4.39
C VAL A 509 10.00 -10.12 4.32
N TYR A 510 10.37 -9.56 5.47
CA TYR A 510 10.98 -8.25 5.53
C TYR A 510 12.40 -8.33 4.98
N GLY A 511 12.77 -7.41 4.10
CA GLY A 511 14.16 -7.24 3.72
C GLY A 511 14.90 -6.44 4.78
N THR A 512 16.19 -6.72 5.00
CA THR A 512 17.08 -5.69 5.55
C THR A 512 17.13 -4.55 4.54
N ALA A 513 16.68 -3.36 4.94
CA ALA A 513 17.13 -2.15 4.25
C ALA A 513 18.66 -2.08 4.43
N THR A 514 19.42 -2.49 3.43
CA THR A 514 20.88 -2.31 3.48
C THR A 514 21.21 -0.84 3.39
N ALA A 515 22.19 -0.41 4.19
CA ALA A 515 22.89 0.83 3.92
C ALA A 515 23.50 0.74 2.51
N LEU A 516 23.33 1.80 1.70
CA LEU A 516 24.01 1.94 0.41
C LEU A 516 25.52 1.74 0.62
N GLY A 517 26.07 0.65 0.08
CA GLY A 517 27.50 0.32 0.17
C GLY A 517 27.82 -1.03 0.85
N GLU A 518 26.88 -1.63 1.56
CA GLU A 518 27.05 -2.99 2.11
C GLU A 518 26.35 -4.02 1.22
N GLN A 519 27.04 -5.13 0.93
CA GLN A 519 26.39 -6.28 0.29
C GLN A 519 25.14 -6.66 1.09
N GLY A 520 24.00 -6.73 0.42
CA GLY A 520 22.73 -7.25 0.95
C GLY A 520 22.97 -8.41 1.90
N ASN A 521 22.64 -8.26 3.20
CA ASN A 521 22.90 -9.28 4.20
C ASN A 521 22.33 -10.62 3.71
N VAL A 522 23.22 -11.58 3.44
CA VAL A 522 22.94 -12.90 2.86
C VAL A 522 21.94 -13.69 3.73
N GLN A 523 21.76 -13.29 4.99
CA GLN A 523 20.95 -13.93 6.02
C GLN A 523 19.42 -13.85 5.84
N HIS A 524 18.89 -12.96 4.98
CA HIS A 524 17.45 -12.97 4.62
C HIS A 524 17.07 -14.05 3.59
N LYS A 525 18.05 -14.70 2.94
CA LYS A 525 17.78 -15.69 1.91
C LYS A 525 17.20 -16.97 2.54
N GLY A 526 16.09 -17.45 1.98
CA GLY A 526 15.50 -18.74 2.32
C GLY A 526 14.35 -18.71 3.33
N TRP A 527 14.15 -17.64 4.11
CA TRP A 527 13.05 -17.56 5.09
C TRP A 527 11.67 -17.73 4.45
N GLY A 528 11.45 -17.17 3.26
CA GLY A 528 10.20 -17.38 2.52
C GLY A 528 9.94 -18.86 2.22
N GLN A 529 10.97 -19.60 1.81
CA GLN A 529 10.85 -21.04 1.54
C GLN A 529 10.63 -21.84 2.82
N LYS A 530 11.32 -21.49 3.92
CA LYS A 530 11.13 -22.11 5.24
C LYS A 530 9.70 -21.93 5.75
N LEU A 531 9.13 -20.73 5.62
CA LEU A 531 7.76 -20.43 6.03
C LEU A 531 6.73 -21.18 5.19
N VAL A 532 6.90 -21.23 3.86
CA VAL A 532 6.03 -22.05 2.99
C VAL A 532 6.14 -23.53 3.33
N LYS A 533 7.36 -24.05 3.51
CA LYS A 533 7.56 -25.45 3.92
C LYS A 533 6.85 -25.75 5.24
N LYS A 534 6.95 -24.86 6.23
CA LYS A 534 6.23 -25.03 7.50
C LYS A 534 4.70 -25.01 7.31
N ALA A 535 4.18 -24.18 6.42
CA ALA A 535 2.76 -24.19 6.07
C ALA A 535 2.35 -25.51 5.40
N GLU A 536 3.16 -26.04 4.48
CA GLU A 536 2.93 -27.36 3.85
C GLU A 536 2.98 -28.50 4.87
N GLU A 537 3.88 -28.45 5.87
CA GLU A 537 3.94 -29.42 6.97
C GLU A 537 2.67 -29.39 7.83
N ILE A 538 2.19 -28.19 8.21
CA ILE A 538 0.93 -28.03 8.96
C ILE A 538 -0.26 -28.53 8.15
N ALA A 539 -0.29 -28.25 6.84
CA ALA A 539 -1.35 -28.73 5.97
C ALA A 539 -1.37 -30.28 5.92
N ARG A 540 -0.22 -30.94 5.71
CA ARG A 540 -0.12 -32.40 5.73
C ARG A 540 -0.50 -33.03 7.06
N SER A 541 -0.15 -32.39 8.19
CA SER A 541 -0.51 -32.90 9.51
C SER A 541 -2.01 -32.80 9.84
N HIS A 542 -2.78 -32.11 9.01
CA HIS A 542 -4.24 -31.97 9.11
C HIS A 542 -4.94 -32.57 7.88
N ASP A 543 -4.32 -33.59 7.28
CA ASP A 543 -4.86 -34.37 6.15
C ASP A 543 -5.25 -33.51 4.93
N LYS A 544 -4.61 -32.35 4.76
CA LYS A 544 -4.77 -31.52 3.56
C LYS A 544 -3.88 -32.06 2.45
N THR A 545 -4.47 -32.18 1.27
CA THR A 545 -3.86 -32.77 0.07
C THR A 545 -3.45 -31.72 -0.96
N LYS A 546 -3.85 -30.45 -0.78
CA LYS A 546 -3.61 -29.38 -1.74
C LYS A 546 -3.30 -28.06 -1.04
N MET A 547 -2.21 -27.40 -1.44
CA MET A 547 -1.98 -25.99 -1.16
C MET A 547 -2.61 -25.12 -2.24
N VAL A 548 -3.26 -24.03 -1.85
CA VAL A 548 -3.79 -23.01 -2.73
C VAL A 548 -3.29 -21.65 -2.27
N VAL A 549 -2.59 -20.91 -3.13
CA VAL A 549 -1.98 -19.63 -2.78
C VAL A 549 -2.60 -18.50 -3.57
N ILE A 550 -3.08 -17.47 -2.88
CA ILE A 550 -3.48 -16.20 -3.50
C ILE A 550 -2.24 -15.32 -3.72
N SER A 551 -1.56 -15.55 -4.84
CA SER A 551 -0.36 -14.79 -5.19
C SER A 551 -0.69 -13.53 -5.98
N GLY A 552 -0.01 -12.42 -5.65
CA GLY A 552 0.05 -11.28 -6.57
C GLY A 552 0.67 -11.71 -7.90
N VAL A 553 0.21 -11.09 -8.99
CA VAL A 553 0.60 -11.44 -10.37
C VAL A 553 2.12 -11.48 -10.53
N GLY A 554 2.79 -10.41 -10.10
CA GLY A 554 4.25 -10.27 -10.14
C GLY A 554 5.05 -11.21 -9.23
N VAL A 555 4.39 -12.08 -8.46
CA VAL A 555 5.01 -13.06 -7.54
C VAL A 555 4.71 -14.50 -7.94
N ARG A 556 3.79 -14.75 -8.89
CA ARG A 556 3.40 -16.13 -9.28
C ARG A 556 4.61 -16.99 -9.67
N ARG A 557 5.55 -16.44 -10.45
CA ARG A 557 6.80 -17.11 -10.84
C ARG A 557 7.70 -17.51 -9.67
N TYR A 558 7.65 -16.81 -8.53
CA TYR A 558 8.36 -17.26 -7.33
C TYR A 558 7.86 -18.63 -6.86
N TYR A 559 6.53 -18.80 -6.76
CA TYR A 559 5.94 -20.08 -6.35
C TYR A 559 6.15 -21.16 -7.42
N ILE A 560 5.95 -20.81 -8.70
CA ILE A 560 6.05 -21.77 -9.80
C ILE A 560 7.51 -22.23 -9.98
N ASP A 561 8.44 -21.30 -10.14
CA ASP A 561 9.82 -21.62 -10.53
C ASP A 561 10.69 -22.09 -9.37
N LYS A 562 10.38 -21.65 -8.14
CA LYS A 562 11.23 -21.92 -6.97
C LYS A 562 10.64 -22.95 -6.01
N LEU A 563 9.32 -23.14 -6.01
CA LEU A 563 8.64 -23.96 -5.01
C LEU A 563 7.82 -25.12 -5.61
N GLY A 564 7.77 -25.22 -6.94
CA GLY A 564 7.09 -26.31 -7.65
C GLY A 564 5.56 -26.20 -7.64
N TYR A 565 5.02 -24.99 -7.54
CA TYR A 565 3.59 -24.73 -7.69
C TYR A 565 3.22 -24.60 -9.18
N GLN A 566 1.94 -24.65 -9.51
CA GLN A 566 1.41 -24.43 -10.86
C GLN A 566 0.22 -23.49 -10.84
N LYS A 567 -0.05 -22.78 -11.94
CA LYS A 567 -1.24 -21.91 -12.07
C LYS A 567 -2.50 -22.79 -12.16
N GLU A 568 -3.51 -22.48 -11.36
CA GLU A 568 -4.85 -23.07 -11.47
C GLU A 568 -5.86 -21.95 -11.23
N GLY A 569 -6.61 -21.59 -12.28
CA GLY A 569 -7.50 -20.42 -12.26
C GLY A 569 -6.79 -19.14 -11.83
N TYR A 570 -7.28 -18.51 -10.76
CA TYR A 570 -6.71 -17.27 -10.22
C TYR A 570 -5.62 -17.49 -9.17
N TYR A 571 -5.32 -18.74 -8.82
CA TYR A 571 -4.38 -19.13 -7.76
C TYR A 571 -3.10 -19.77 -8.34
N VAL A 572 -2.13 -19.98 -7.46
CA VAL A 572 -1.07 -20.98 -7.70
C VAL A 572 -1.21 -22.10 -6.67
N VAL A 573 -1.14 -23.34 -7.12
CA VAL A 573 -1.47 -24.53 -6.33
C VAL A 573 -0.34 -25.54 -6.32
N LYS A 574 -0.35 -26.45 -5.35
CA LYS A 574 0.55 -27.59 -5.27
C LYS A 574 -0.11 -28.75 -4.55
N SER A 575 -0.02 -29.95 -5.11
CA SER A 575 -0.41 -31.18 -4.41
C SER A 575 0.60 -31.49 -3.32
N LEU A 576 0.12 -31.87 -2.13
CA LEU A 576 0.95 -32.08 -0.94
C LEU A 576 1.47 -33.50 -0.80
#